data_AF-A0A1V6HV95-F1
#
_entry.id   AF-A0A1V6HV95-F1
#
_cell.length_a   1.000
_cell.length_b   1.000
_cell.length_c   1.000
_cell.angle_alpha   90.00
_cell.angle_beta   90.00
_cell.angle_gamma   90.00
#
_symmetry.space_group_name_H-M   'P 1'
#
loop_
_entity.id
_entity.type
_entity.pdbx_description
1 polymer ?
#
loop_
_entity_poly.entity_id
_entity_poly.type
_entity_poly.pdbx_seq_one_letter_code
_entity_poly.pdbx_strand_id
1 'polypeptide(L)'
;MTAEQELVLDRIADRLKALADPTRLRILHFLEDGERCVSEVVDRVGGSQANVSKHLAILRRAGLVDCRRRGLNVLYRVTDATSLSICRTICAVLERQAAERHHALVEGRTAVGG
;
A
#
# COMPACT_ATOMS: atom_id res chain seq x y z
N MET A 1 17.88 -13.00 21.62
CA MET A 1 17.02 -13.12 20.41
C MET A 1 17.44 -14.39 19.71
N THR A 2 16.52 -15.30 19.39
CA THR A 2 16.83 -16.56 18.70
C THR A 2 17.07 -16.31 17.21
N ALA A 3 17.77 -17.22 16.53
CA ALA A 3 17.97 -17.14 15.07
C ALA A 3 16.63 -17.12 14.31
N GLU A 4 15.62 -17.84 14.82
CA GLU A 4 14.26 -17.82 14.28
C GLU A 4 13.60 -16.43 14.41
N GLN A 5 13.78 -15.76 15.55
CA GLN A 5 13.26 -14.41 15.77
C GLN A 5 13.90 -13.40 14.81
N GLU A 6 15.21 -13.51 14.55
CA GLU A 6 15.93 -12.63 13.63
C GLU A 6 15.44 -12.79 12.17
N LEU A 7 15.27 -14.04 11.72
CA LEU A 7 14.71 -14.33 10.39
C LEU A 7 13.29 -13.75 10.19
N VAL A 8 12.48 -13.74 11.26
CA VAL A 8 11.13 -13.13 11.21
C VAL A 8 11.23 -11.62 11.06
N LEU A 9 12.12 -10.95 11.80
CA LEU A 9 12.32 -9.51 11.71
C LEU A 9 12.83 -9.09 10.32
N ASP A 10 13.73 -9.85 9.71
CA ASP A 10 14.19 -9.58 8.33
C ASP A 10 13.05 -9.65 7.32
N ARG A 11 12.19 -10.68 7.44
CA ARG A 11 11.00 -10.82 6.59
C ARG A 11 10.00 -9.69 6.79
N ILE A 12 9.84 -9.21 8.02
CA ILE A 12 9.02 -8.03 8.32
C ILE A 12 9.62 -6.80 7.64
N ALA A 13 10.93 -6.56 7.80
CA ALA A 13 11.62 -5.43 7.20
C ALA A 13 11.48 -5.42 5.68
N ASP A 14 11.60 -6.57 5.02
CA ASP A 14 11.45 -6.68 3.57
C ASP A 14 10.02 -6.40 3.09
N ARG A 15 9.00 -6.83 3.85
CA ARG A 15 7.61 -6.45 3.60
C ARG A 15 7.40 -4.95 3.78
N LEU A 16 7.92 -4.35 4.85
CA LEU A 16 7.79 -2.91 5.10
C LEU A 16 8.50 -2.07 4.04
N LYS A 17 9.70 -2.48 3.59
CA LYS A 17 10.41 -1.85 2.46
C LYS A 17 9.57 -1.90 1.17
N ALA A 18 8.88 -3.02 0.93
CA ALA A 18 7.97 -3.13 -0.20
C ALA A 18 6.72 -2.24 -0.06
N LEU A 19 6.27 -1.91 1.15
CA LEU A 19 5.18 -0.97 1.38
C LEU A 19 5.60 0.51 1.33
N ALA A 20 6.86 0.83 1.59
CA ALA A 20 7.38 2.20 1.67
C ALA A 20 7.56 2.89 0.29
N ASP A 21 6.53 2.89 -0.56
CA ASP A 21 6.52 3.55 -1.87
C ASP A 21 5.09 3.88 -2.31
N PRO A 22 4.81 5.14 -2.70
CA PRO A 22 3.46 5.58 -3.06
C PRO A 22 2.84 4.80 -4.22
N THR A 23 3.62 4.43 -5.24
CA THR A 23 3.12 3.69 -6.41
C THR A 23 2.71 2.28 -6.00
N ARG A 24 3.51 1.61 -5.18
CA ARG A 24 3.18 0.28 -4.64
C ARG A 24 1.94 0.31 -3.75
N LEU A 25 1.79 1.35 -2.92
CA LEU A 25 0.57 1.54 -2.11
C LEU A 25 -0.67 1.75 -2.98
N ARG A 26 -0.58 2.54 -4.06
CA ARG A 26 -1.69 2.71 -5.03
C ARG A 26 -2.07 1.41 -5.72
N ILE A 27 -1.08 0.61 -6.13
CA ILE A 27 -1.31 -0.72 -6.72
C ILE A 27 -2.06 -1.61 -5.73
N LEU A 28 -1.57 -1.71 -4.50
CA LEU A 28 -2.18 -2.54 -3.45
C LEU A 28 -3.62 -2.13 -3.15
N HIS A 29 -3.87 -0.82 -3.03
CA HIS A 29 -5.22 -0.30 -2.82
C HIS A 29 -6.14 -0.61 -4.01
N PHE A 30 -5.66 -0.49 -5.25
CA PHE A 30 -6.47 -0.84 -6.42
C PHE A 30 -6.79 -2.34 -6.54
N LEU A 31 -5.89 -3.20 -6.06
CA LEU A 31 -6.07 -4.65 -6.04
C LEU A 31 -6.87 -5.15 -4.83
N GLU A 32 -7.23 -4.28 -3.88
CA GLU A 32 -8.03 -4.63 -2.70
C GLU A 32 -9.43 -5.13 -3.09
N ASP A 33 -10.02 -4.55 -4.14
CA ASP A 33 -11.35 -4.87 -4.63
C ASP A 33 -11.40 -6.07 -5.60
N GLY A 34 -10.26 -6.73 -5.85
CA GLY A 34 -10.19 -7.95 -6.64
C GLY A 34 -9.06 -8.03 -7.66
N GLU A 35 -9.08 -9.10 -8.44
CA GLU A 35 -8.06 -9.36 -9.46
C GLU A 35 -8.10 -8.36 -10.62
N ARG A 36 -6.91 -7.88 -11.03
CA ARG A 36 -6.74 -6.95 -12.17
C ARG A 36 -5.55 -7.35 -13.03
N CYS A 37 -5.61 -7.10 -14.32
CA CYS A 37 -4.48 -7.31 -15.22
C CYS A 37 -3.52 -6.11 -15.23
N VAL A 38 -2.32 -6.31 -15.78
CA VAL A 38 -1.27 -5.29 -15.71
C VAL A 38 -1.67 -3.97 -16.37
N SER A 39 -2.44 -4.01 -17.47
CA SER A 39 -2.89 -2.81 -18.17
C SER A 39 -3.88 -2.02 -17.33
N GLU A 40 -4.83 -2.68 -16.66
CA GLU A 40 -5.74 -2.00 -15.72
C GLU A 40 -4.99 -1.31 -14.58
N VAL A 41 -3.91 -1.94 -14.08
CA VAL A 41 -3.05 -1.34 -13.04
C VAL A 41 -2.30 -0.12 -13.59
N VAL A 42 -1.78 -0.20 -14.82
CA VAL A 42 -1.12 0.93 -15.50
C VAL A 42 -2.08 2.09 -15.67
N ASP A 43 -3.29 1.84 -16.18
CA ASP A 43 -4.30 2.87 -16.42
C ASP A 43 -4.72 3.56 -15.12
N ARG A 44 -4.80 2.81 -14.02
CA ARG A 44 -5.21 3.35 -12.71
C ARG A 44 -4.11 4.11 -11.98
N VAL A 45 -2.90 3.54 -11.93
CA VAL A 45 -1.81 4.04 -11.08
C VAL A 45 -0.93 5.05 -11.83
N GLY A 46 -0.94 5.00 -13.16
CA GLY A 46 -0.11 5.82 -14.03
C GLY A 46 1.33 5.29 -14.17
N GLY A 47 2.04 5.83 -15.15
CA GLY A 47 3.41 5.44 -15.49
C GLY A 47 3.49 4.43 -16.64
N SER A 48 4.70 3.96 -16.95
CA SER A 48 4.90 2.97 -18.01
C SER A 48 4.61 1.55 -17.54
N GLN A 49 4.23 0.67 -18.48
CA GLN A 49 4.03 -0.75 -18.19
C GLN A 49 5.29 -1.42 -17.60
N ALA A 50 6.48 -1.03 -18.05
CA ALA A 50 7.74 -1.52 -17.49
C ALA A 50 7.91 -1.11 -16.02
N ASN A 51 7.56 0.13 -15.67
CA ASN A 51 7.61 0.62 -14.29
C ASN A 51 6.61 -0.12 -13.39
N VAL A 52 5.36 -0.25 -13.82
CA VAL A 52 4.32 -0.98 -13.07
C VAL A 52 4.68 -2.45 -12.89
N SER A 53 5.19 -3.11 -13.93
CA SER A 53 5.65 -4.50 -13.84
C SER A 53 6.79 -4.67 -12.83
N LYS A 54 7.73 -3.70 -12.77
CA LYS A 54 8.80 -3.69 -11.76
C LYS A 54 8.24 -3.58 -10.34
N HIS A 55 7.26 -2.70 -10.11
CA HIS A 55 6.58 -2.57 -8.82
C HIS A 55 5.83 -3.85 -8.42
N LEU A 56 5.09 -4.46 -9.35
CA LEU A 56 4.40 -5.74 -9.13
C LEU A 56 5.37 -6.88 -8.82
N ALA A 57 6.55 -6.92 -9.46
CA ALA A 57 7.58 -7.90 -9.15
C ALA A 57 8.16 -7.72 -7.74
N ILE A 58 8.35 -6.48 -7.28
CA ILE A 58 8.77 -6.19 -5.90
C ILE A 58 7.70 -6.65 -4.90
N LEU A 59 6.44 -6.28 -5.12
CA LEU A 59 5.31 -6.68 -4.27
C LEU A 59 5.15 -8.21 -4.22
N ARG A 60 5.33 -8.89 -5.36
CA ARG A 60 5.25 -10.35 -5.44
C ARG A 60 6.38 -11.03 -4.67
N ARG A 61 7.62 -10.53 -4.81
CA ARG A 61 8.77 -11.05 -4.03
C ARG A 61 8.59 -10.86 -2.53
N ALA A 62 7.94 -9.76 -2.11
CA ALA A 62 7.59 -9.53 -0.72
C ALA A 62 6.37 -10.36 -0.24
N GLY A 63 5.73 -11.13 -1.12
CA GLY A 63 4.56 -11.94 -0.81
C GLY A 63 3.30 -11.12 -0.50
N LEU A 64 3.20 -9.89 -1.01
CA LEU A 64 2.05 -8.99 -0.84
C LEU A 64 1.01 -9.14 -1.96
N VAL A 65 1.44 -9.59 -3.13
CA VAL A 65 0.57 -9.92 -4.25
C VAL A 65 0.95 -11.27 -4.84
N ASP A 66 0.00 -11.91 -5.49
CA ASP A 66 0.23 -13.09 -6.32
C ASP A 66 -0.39 -12.86 -7.71
N CYS A 67 -0.02 -13.70 -8.66
CA CYS A 67 -0.52 -13.60 -10.02
C CYS A 67 -0.82 -14.95 -10.65
N ARG A 68 -1.82 -14.96 -11.53
CA ARG A 68 -2.17 -16.12 -12.38
C ARG A 68 -2.35 -15.70 -13.82
N ARG A 69 -2.11 -16.62 -14.76
CA ARG A 69 -2.41 -16.42 -16.18
C ARG A 69 -3.86 -16.76 -16.48
N ARG A 70 -4.52 -15.91 -17.27
CA ARG A 70 -5.86 -16.14 -17.85
C ARG A 70 -5.85 -15.72 -19.31
N GLY A 71 -5.75 -16.70 -20.20
CA GLY A 71 -5.51 -16.45 -21.63
C GLY A 71 -4.16 -15.75 -21.84
N LEU A 72 -4.19 -14.61 -22.54
CA LEU A 72 -3.00 -13.79 -22.80
C LEU A 72 -2.65 -12.85 -21.64
N ASN A 73 -3.52 -12.74 -20.64
CA ASN A 73 -3.37 -11.78 -19.55
C ASN A 73 -2.78 -12.41 -18.28
N VAL A 74 -2.00 -11.62 -17.54
CA VAL A 74 -1.59 -11.93 -16.17
C VAL A 74 -2.43 -11.10 -15.22
N LEU A 75 -3.19 -11.77 -14.36
CA LEU A 75 -4.03 -11.17 -13.33
C LEU A 75 -3.29 -11.18 -12.00
N TYR A 76 -3.30 -10.05 -11.29
CA TYR A 76 -2.72 -9.87 -9.97
C TYR A 76 -3.80 -9.72 -8.91
N ARG A 77 -3.54 -10.21 -7.70
CA ARG A 77 -4.37 -10.02 -6.50
C ARG A 77 -3.51 -9.82 -5.26
N VAL A 78 -4.06 -9.17 -4.25
CA VAL A 78 -3.49 -9.19 -2.90
C VAL A 78 -3.58 -10.62 -2.32
N THR A 79 -2.50 -11.09 -1.70
CA THR A 79 -2.40 -12.45 -1.14
C THR A 79 -3.10 -12.58 0.20
N ASP A 80 -3.12 -11.51 0.99
CA ASP A 80 -3.68 -11.48 2.33
C ASP A 80 -4.11 -10.05 2.69
N ALA A 81 -5.38 -9.88 3.04
CA ALA A 81 -5.96 -8.60 3.44
C ALA A 81 -5.36 -8.07 4.76
N THR A 82 -4.73 -8.94 5.57
CA THR A 82 -4.04 -8.53 6.81
C THR A 82 -2.80 -7.70 6.49
N SER A 83 -2.11 -7.95 5.38
CA SER A 83 -0.97 -7.13 4.94
C SER A 83 -1.35 -5.67 4.67
N LEU A 84 -2.61 -5.41 4.27
CA LEU A 84 -3.14 -4.04 4.10
C LEU A 84 -3.55 -3.38 5.43
N SER A 85 -3.68 -4.15 6.52
CA SER A 85 -4.04 -3.60 7.83
C SER A 85 -3.01 -2.60 8.36
N ILE A 86 -1.72 -2.79 8.04
CA ILE A 86 -0.66 -1.84 8.39
C ILE A 86 -0.93 -0.49 7.72
N CYS A 87 -1.22 -0.50 6.41
CA CYS A 87 -1.56 0.71 5.66
C CYS A 87 -2.81 1.38 6.23
N ARG A 88 -3.88 0.61 6.48
CA ARG A 88 -5.13 1.13 7.09
C ARG A 88 -4.89 1.74 8.48
N THR A 89 -4.04 1.12 9.29
CA THR A 89 -3.69 1.62 10.63
C THR A 89 -2.94 2.94 10.53
N ILE A 90 -1.95 3.03 9.63
CA ILE A 90 -1.21 4.27 9.39
C ILE A 90 -2.15 5.37 8.86
N CYS A 91 -3.03 5.06 7.90
CA CYS A 91 -4.05 5.99 7.40
C CYS A 91 -4.92 6.53 8.54
N ALA A 92 -5.47 5.66 9.39
CA ALA A 92 -6.30 6.07 10.52
C ALA A 92 -5.56 6.99 11.50
N VAL A 93 -4.26 6.74 11.76
CA VAL A 93 -3.43 7.62 12.60
C VAL A 93 -3.24 8.99 11.94
N LEU A 94 -2.94 9.02 10.63
CA LEU A 94 -2.73 10.26 9.88
C LEU A 94 -4.02 11.08 9.77
N GLU A 95 -5.16 10.43 9.56
CA GLU A 95 -6.49 11.06 9.52
C GLU A 95 -6.84 11.70 10.86
N ARG A 96 -6.63 10.97 11.97
CA ARG A 96 -6.85 11.51 13.32
C ARG A 96 -5.98 12.75 13.58
N GLN A 97 -4.69 12.68 13.24
CA GLN A 97 -3.77 13.81 13.39
C GLN A 97 -4.18 15.02 12.54
N ALA A 98 -4.70 14.80 11.33
CA ALA A 98 -5.20 15.87 10.47
C ALA A 98 -6.45 16.53 11.06
N ALA A 99 -7.38 15.73 11.61
CA ALA A 99 -8.60 16.22 12.25
C ALA A 99 -8.29 17.08 13.49
N GLU A 100 -7.38 16.62 14.35
CA GLU A 100 -6.92 17.37 15.53
C GLU A 100 -6.28 18.72 15.16
N ARG A 101 -5.41 18.73 14.14
CA ARG A 101 -4.80 19.96 13.62
C ARG A 101 -5.83 20.92 13.03
N HIS A 102 -6.81 20.41 12.28
CA HIS A 102 -7.87 21.22 11.70
C HIS A 102 -8.75 21.86 12.79
N HIS A 103 -9.09 21.10 13.84
CA HIS A 103 -9.86 21.64 14.98
C HIS A 103 -9.11 22.79 15.68
N ALA A 104 -7.83 22.61 15.98
CA ALA A 104 -7.00 23.65 16.61
C ALA A 104 -6.90 24.95 15.77
N LEU A 105 -6.87 24.83 14.44
CA LEU A 105 -6.85 25.99 13.52
C LEU A 105 -8.20 26.73 13.49
N VAL A 106 -9.32 26.02 13.58
CA VAL A 106 -10.67 26.60 13.60
C VAL A 106 -10.93 27.33 14.92
N GLU A 107 -10.61 26.71 16.06
CA GLU A 107 -10.77 27.32 17.39
C GLU A 107 -9.91 28.60 17.55
N GLY A 108 -8.67 28.57 17.06
CA GLY A 108 -7.80 29.76 17.05
C GLY A 108 -8.32 30.90 16.17
N ARG A 109 -9.07 30.60 15.11
CA ARG A 109 -9.66 31.60 14.21
C ARG A 109 -10.96 32.20 14.73
N THR A 110 -11.71 31.45 15.54
CA THR A 110 -12.87 31.99 16.28
C THR A 110 -12.48 32.90 17.45
N ALA A 111 -11.28 32.72 18.02
CA ALA A 111 -10.80 33.53 19.16
C ALA A 111 -10.23 34.91 18.78
N VAL A 112 -9.85 35.13 17.52
CA VAL A 112 -9.20 36.38 17.05
C VAL A 112 -10.20 37.35 16.38
N GLY A 113 -11.46 36.95 16.22
CA GLY A 113 -12.50 37.71 15.51
C GLY A 113 -13.55 38.40 16.40
N GLY A 114 -13.32 38.54 17.71
CA GLY A 114 -14.24 39.17 18.67
C GLY A 114 -13.74 40.51 19.18
#